data_AF-A0A146M3L2-F1
#
_entry.id   AF-A0A146M3L2-F1
#
_cell.length_a   1.000
_cell.length_b   1.000
_cell.length_c   1.000
_cell.angle_alpha   90.00
_cell.angle_beta   90.00
_cell.angle_gamma   90.00
#
_symmetry.space_group_name_H-M   'P 1'
#
loop_
_entity.id
_entity.type
_entity.pdbx_description
1 polymer ?
#
loop_
_entity_poly.entity_id
_entity_poly.type
_entity_poly.pdbx_seq_one_letter_code
_entity_poly.pdbx_strand_id
1 'polypeptide(L)'
;ASLGLRVLLSIGGNRDDPEHSQKYMELLEAVDRRLAFVESAETLVTSYGFDGIDLAWQFPLNKPKKIHGTWSGIWSKVKHTFVSPSDIDPKHAEHKEQFTALVREVKNTFAHKGLLVSMSVLPNVNSTIFHDIPKLVPNLDFINLWAFDYYTPARNPKEADYTAPLHELIDRKYDENGNALVQHWIHKGCPNNKLIYGIPTYARTWRMSKDSGLSGVPPISDIKGAGEAGPHTKEEGILSYQEVCTQLTNPNHLQSALRKVGDPTGK
;
A
#
# COMPACT_ATOMS: atom_id res chain seq x y z
N ALA A 1 -28.27 22.34 -0.15
CA ALA A 1 -26.97 22.80 0.37
C ALA A 1 -26.08 21.57 0.50
N SER A 2 -24.95 21.49 -0.20
CA SER A 2 -24.02 20.36 -0.02
C SER A 2 -23.37 20.47 1.37
N LEU A 3 -23.38 19.37 2.10
CA LEU A 3 -22.85 19.23 3.46
C LEU A 3 -21.31 19.25 3.45
N GLY A 4 -20.66 20.33 3.04
CA GLY A 4 -19.19 20.51 3.17
C GLY A 4 -18.28 19.39 2.61
N LEU A 5 -18.85 18.42 1.89
CA LEU A 5 -18.17 17.23 1.40
C LEU A 5 -17.30 17.61 0.21
N ARG A 6 -16.06 17.12 0.22
CA ARG A 6 -15.13 17.24 -0.90
C ARG A 6 -15.00 15.88 -1.59
N VAL A 7 -15.08 15.87 -2.91
CA VAL A 7 -15.01 14.67 -3.75
C VAL A 7 -13.84 14.81 -4.70
N LEU A 8 -12.83 13.94 -4.57
CA LEU A 8 -11.62 13.96 -5.40
C LEU A 8 -11.63 12.78 -6.36
N LEU A 9 -11.00 12.97 -7.52
CA LEU A 9 -10.68 11.89 -8.45
C LEU A 9 -9.30 11.32 -8.13
N SER A 10 -9.18 10.01 -7.90
CA SER A 10 -7.88 9.35 -7.70
C SER A 10 -7.38 8.72 -9.01
N ILE A 11 -6.08 8.85 -9.27
CA ILE A 11 -5.39 8.23 -10.41
C ILE A 11 -4.44 7.14 -9.90
N GLY A 12 -4.62 5.92 -10.38
CA GLY A 12 -3.80 4.75 -10.04
C GLY A 12 -4.41 3.88 -8.94
N GLY A 13 -3.75 3.81 -7.78
CA GLY A 13 -4.28 3.10 -6.62
C GLY A 13 -4.13 1.58 -6.65
N ASN A 14 -3.15 1.06 -7.39
CA ASN A 14 -2.98 -0.38 -7.69
C ASN A 14 -4.20 -1.00 -8.38
N ARG A 15 -5.04 -0.19 -9.01
CA ARG A 15 -6.23 -0.61 -9.78
C ARG A 15 -6.08 -0.30 -11.27
N ASP A 16 -5.04 0.43 -11.64
CA ASP A 16 -4.79 0.79 -13.02
C ASP A 16 -3.75 -0.14 -13.66
N ASP A 17 -4.21 -0.88 -14.67
CA ASP A 17 -3.43 -1.75 -15.57
C ASP A 17 -2.16 -2.36 -14.95
N PRO A 18 -2.29 -3.48 -14.22
CA PRO A 18 -1.16 -4.11 -13.54
C PRO A 18 -0.10 -4.65 -14.52
N GLU A 19 -0.47 -4.88 -15.78
CA GLU A 19 0.43 -5.42 -16.82
C GLU A 19 1.36 -4.34 -17.37
N HIS A 20 0.96 -3.07 -17.31
CA HIS A 20 1.72 -1.93 -17.83
C HIS A 20 2.14 -0.93 -16.75
N SER A 21 2.56 -1.43 -15.58
CA SER A 21 2.99 -0.59 -14.45
C SER A 21 4.11 0.42 -14.77
N GLN A 22 4.95 0.15 -15.79
CA GLN A 22 6.02 1.05 -16.22
C GLN A 22 5.52 2.40 -16.73
N LYS A 23 4.26 2.50 -17.19
CA LYS A 23 3.69 3.75 -17.71
C LYS A 23 3.76 4.92 -16.73
N TYR A 24 3.72 4.62 -15.44
CA TYR A 24 3.89 5.62 -14.39
C TYR A 24 5.31 6.20 -14.40
N MET A 25 6.35 5.38 -14.55
CA MET A 25 7.71 5.90 -14.60
C MET A 25 7.99 6.60 -15.94
N GLU A 26 7.55 6.02 -17.06
CA GLU A 26 7.69 6.64 -18.38
C GLU A 26 7.01 8.02 -18.49
N LEU A 27 5.91 8.24 -17.77
CA LEU A 27 5.24 9.53 -17.68
C LEU A 27 6.12 10.54 -16.94
N LEU A 28 6.81 10.14 -15.87
CA LEU A 28 7.73 11.01 -15.12
C LEU A 28 8.95 11.42 -15.95
N GLU A 29 9.47 10.51 -16.76
CA GLU A 29 10.72 10.68 -17.52
C GLU A 29 10.68 11.78 -18.58
N ALA A 30 9.50 12.23 -19.01
CA ALA A 30 9.35 13.22 -20.07
C ALA A 30 8.49 14.42 -19.64
N VAL A 31 9.03 15.63 -19.75
CA VAL A 31 8.34 16.89 -19.39
C VAL A 31 7.03 17.02 -20.15
N ASP A 32 7.03 16.82 -21.47
CA ASP A 32 5.83 16.95 -22.30
C ASP A 32 4.74 15.94 -21.90
N ARG A 33 5.11 14.73 -21.46
CA ARG A 33 4.15 13.74 -20.94
C ARG A 33 3.54 14.18 -19.62
N ARG A 34 4.34 14.74 -18.70
CA ARG A 34 3.83 15.30 -17.44
C ARG A 34 2.87 16.46 -17.69
N LEU A 35 3.22 17.39 -18.57
CA LEU A 35 2.36 18.53 -18.90
C LEU A 35 1.05 18.08 -19.56
N ALA A 36 1.10 17.15 -20.51
CA ALA A 36 -0.11 16.58 -21.12
C ALA A 36 -0.98 15.83 -20.10
N PHE A 37 -0.37 15.11 -19.16
CA PHE A 37 -1.09 14.48 -18.04
C PHE A 37 -1.76 15.52 -17.14
N VAL A 38 -1.06 16.58 -16.75
CA VAL A 38 -1.60 17.65 -15.88
C VAL A 38 -2.80 18.33 -16.53
N GLU A 39 -2.71 18.68 -17.81
CA GLU A 39 -3.79 19.32 -18.57
C GLU A 39 -5.03 18.40 -18.71
N SER A 40 -4.81 17.13 -19.06
CA SER A 40 -5.90 16.17 -19.18
C SER A 40 -6.55 15.85 -17.83
N ALA A 41 -5.77 15.77 -16.75
CA ALA A 41 -6.25 15.59 -15.39
C ALA A 41 -7.10 16.77 -14.91
N GLU A 42 -6.64 18.01 -15.13
CA GLU A 42 -7.42 19.21 -14.83
C GLU A 42 -8.74 19.23 -15.62
N THR A 43 -8.68 18.91 -16.91
CA THR A 43 -9.87 18.82 -17.77
C THR A 43 -10.87 17.83 -17.21
N LEU A 44 -10.42 16.64 -16.78
CA LEU A 44 -11.32 15.61 -16.24
C LEU A 44 -11.91 16.04 -14.89
N VAL A 45 -11.07 16.52 -13.97
CA VAL A 45 -11.51 17.00 -12.66
C VAL A 45 -12.58 18.10 -12.80
N THR A 46 -12.34 19.08 -13.66
CA THR A 46 -13.26 20.21 -13.86
C THR A 46 -14.53 19.83 -14.63
N SER A 47 -14.42 19.00 -15.66
CA SER A 47 -15.57 18.59 -16.49
C SER A 47 -16.59 17.77 -15.71
N TYR A 48 -16.14 16.98 -14.74
CA TYR A 48 -17.01 16.14 -13.90
C TYR A 48 -17.32 16.76 -12.53
N GLY A 49 -16.83 17.98 -12.26
CA GLY A 49 -17.15 18.72 -11.03
C GLY A 49 -16.50 18.15 -9.76
N PHE A 50 -15.34 17.50 -9.88
CA PHE A 50 -14.54 17.08 -8.73
C PHE A 50 -13.90 18.29 -8.03
N ASP A 51 -13.73 18.21 -6.71
CA ASP A 51 -13.06 19.23 -5.89
C ASP A 51 -11.52 19.16 -5.99
N GLY A 52 -10.96 18.14 -6.64
CA GLY A 52 -9.52 17.97 -6.75
C GLY A 52 -9.09 16.60 -7.26
N ILE A 53 -7.79 16.34 -7.16
CA ILE A 53 -7.13 15.10 -7.60
C ILE A 53 -6.36 14.45 -6.46
N ASP A 54 -6.36 13.11 -6.44
CA ASP A 54 -5.49 12.28 -5.61
C ASP A 54 -4.50 11.50 -6.48
N LEU A 55 -3.21 11.71 -6.25
CA LEU A 55 -2.14 11.00 -6.94
C LEU A 55 -1.78 9.73 -6.17
N ALA A 56 -2.47 8.63 -6.49
CA ALA A 56 -2.21 7.30 -5.97
C ALA A 56 -1.19 6.57 -6.87
N TRP A 57 0.02 7.14 -6.95
CA TRP A 57 1.04 6.79 -7.95
C TRP A 57 1.58 5.37 -7.78
N GLN A 58 1.60 4.60 -8.86
CA GLN A 58 2.01 3.19 -8.84
C GLN A 58 3.52 3.03 -9.06
N PHE A 59 4.31 3.36 -8.03
CA PHE A 59 5.74 3.13 -8.02
C PHE A 59 6.10 1.63 -7.97
N PRO A 60 7.31 1.25 -8.42
CA PRO A 60 7.88 -0.06 -8.12
C PRO A 60 7.86 -0.36 -6.60
N LEU A 61 7.40 -1.56 -6.25
CA LEU A 61 7.22 -1.96 -4.86
C LEU A 61 8.51 -2.56 -4.28
N ASN A 62 8.65 -2.50 -2.94
CA ASN A 62 9.66 -3.30 -2.24
C ASN A 62 9.52 -4.79 -2.61
N LYS A 63 10.65 -5.47 -2.82
CA LYS A 63 10.65 -6.91 -3.10
C LYS A 63 10.25 -7.69 -1.84
N PRO A 64 9.34 -8.68 -1.93
CA PRO A 64 8.99 -9.51 -0.79
C PRO A 64 10.19 -10.32 -0.31
N LYS A 65 10.23 -10.63 0.99
CA LYS A 65 11.27 -11.50 1.56
C LYS A 65 11.21 -12.87 0.89
N LYS A 66 12.32 -13.33 0.32
CA LYS A 66 12.41 -14.69 -0.25
C LYS A 66 12.57 -15.70 0.89
N ILE A 67 11.59 -16.58 1.05
CA ILE A 67 11.69 -17.73 1.95
C ILE A 67 12.38 -18.85 1.18
N HIS A 68 13.62 -19.17 1.55
CA HIS A 68 14.28 -20.38 1.06
C HIS A 68 13.68 -21.58 1.81
N GLY A 69 13.21 -22.58 1.07
CA GLY A 69 12.71 -23.83 1.65
C GLY A 69 13.79 -24.48 2.51
N THR A 70 13.39 -24.99 3.66
CA THR A 70 14.23 -25.72 4.61
C THR A 70 14.72 -27.03 3.97
N TRP A 71 15.90 -26.99 3.37
CA TRP A 71 16.71 -28.19 3.12
C TRP A 71 18.11 -28.02 3.71
N SER A 72 18.41 -28.88 4.68
CA SER A 72 19.71 -29.18 5.31
C SER A 72 20.26 -28.17 6.33
N GLY A 73 20.69 -28.72 7.46
CA GLY A 73 21.14 -28.01 8.64
C GLY A 73 22.54 -27.41 8.56
N ILE A 74 22.85 -26.66 9.62
CA ILE A 74 24.18 -26.23 10.10
C ILE A 74 24.83 -24.99 9.43
N TRP A 75 24.33 -24.41 8.33
CA TRP A 75 24.87 -23.13 7.85
C TRP A 75 23.81 -22.13 7.36
N SER A 76 23.26 -21.32 8.28
CA SER A 76 22.62 -20.06 7.91
C SER A 76 23.12 -18.92 8.81
N LYS A 77 24.34 -18.46 8.55
CA LYS A 77 24.72 -17.09 8.92
C LYS A 77 23.78 -16.14 8.19
N VAL A 78 23.10 -15.31 8.97
CA VAL A 78 22.24 -14.21 8.56
C VAL A 78 22.93 -13.39 7.46
N LYS A 79 22.54 -13.60 6.21
CA LYS A 79 22.75 -12.61 5.16
C LYS A 79 21.52 -11.71 5.18
N HIS A 80 21.62 -10.57 5.86
CA HIS A 80 20.74 -9.45 5.55
C HIS A 80 21.00 -9.10 4.09
N THR A 81 20.15 -9.56 3.18
CA THR A 81 20.13 -9.05 1.81
C THR A 81 19.63 -7.62 1.90
N PHE A 82 20.54 -6.66 2.04
CA PHE A 82 20.26 -5.26 1.84
C PHE A 82 19.73 -5.11 0.41
N VAL A 83 18.44 -4.83 0.26
CA VAL A 83 17.87 -4.47 -1.03
C VAL A 83 18.32 -3.05 -1.31
N SER A 84 19.19 -2.89 -2.31
CA SER A 84 19.61 -1.56 -2.75
C SER A 84 18.42 -0.85 -3.42
N PRO A 85 18.25 0.47 -3.29
CA PRO A 85 17.25 1.22 -4.06
C PRO A 85 17.30 0.93 -5.57
N SER A 86 18.52 0.76 -6.11
CA SER A 86 18.75 0.39 -7.50
C SER A 86 18.18 -0.98 -7.90
N ASP A 87 17.97 -1.89 -6.94
CA ASP A 87 17.36 -3.19 -7.20
C ASP A 87 15.85 -3.09 -7.40
N ILE A 88 15.23 -2.03 -6.87
CA ILE A 88 13.79 -1.74 -7.02
C ILE A 88 13.60 -0.93 -8.30
N ASP A 89 14.42 0.10 -8.49
CA ASP A 89 14.38 0.97 -9.65
C ASP A 89 15.77 1.58 -9.93
N PRO A 90 16.38 1.30 -11.10
CA PRO A 90 17.69 1.83 -11.44
C PRO A 90 17.73 3.36 -11.56
N LYS A 91 16.59 4.01 -11.87
CA LYS A 91 16.46 5.47 -12.01
C LYS A 91 15.70 6.11 -10.84
N HIS A 92 15.72 5.46 -9.68
CA HIS A 92 14.94 5.90 -8.53
C HIS A 92 15.20 7.36 -8.09
N ALA A 93 16.44 7.85 -8.24
CA ALA A 93 16.79 9.22 -7.88
C ALA A 93 16.13 10.23 -8.84
N GLU A 94 16.20 9.96 -10.14
CA GLU A 94 15.55 10.74 -11.18
C GLU A 94 14.02 10.69 -11.01
N HIS A 95 13.44 9.51 -10.81
CA HIS A 95 12.00 9.37 -10.62
C HIS A 95 11.49 10.06 -9.37
N LYS A 96 12.26 10.11 -8.28
CA LYS A 96 11.92 10.93 -7.08
C LYS A 96 11.84 12.41 -7.42
N GLU A 97 12.83 12.94 -8.14
CA GLU A 97 12.86 14.35 -8.53
C GLU A 97 11.74 14.68 -9.52
N GLN A 98 11.51 13.81 -10.50
CA GLN A 98 10.48 13.97 -11.52
C GLN A 98 9.06 13.84 -10.95
N PHE A 99 8.82 12.94 -9.99
CA PHE A 99 7.54 12.90 -9.29
C PHE A 99 7.30 14.16 -8.47
N THR A 100 8.35 14.69 -7.82
CA THR A 100 8.26 15.99 -7.14
C THR A 100 7.94 17.13 -8.11
N ALA A 101 8.51 17.09 -9.33
CA ALA A 101 8.16 18.03 -10.40
C ALA A 101 6.71 17.88 -10.84
N LEU A 102 6.23 16.64 -11.07
CA LEU A 102 4.83 16.36 -11.41
C LEU A 102 3.86 16.95 -10.39
N VAL A 103 4.08 16.68 -9.10
CA VAL A 103 3.19 17.17 -8.02
C VAL A 103 3.17 18.70 -7.98
N ARG A 104 4.32 19.36 -8.22
CA ARG A 104 4.38 20.82 -8.33
C ARG A 104 3.64 21.34 -9.56
N GLU A 105 3.80 20.70 -10.72
CA GLU A 105 3.12 21.04 -11.97
C GLU A 105 1.59 20.90 -11.81
N VAL A 106 1.11 19.83 -11.18
CA VAL A 106 -0.30 19.66 -10.80
C VAL A 106 -0.75 20.78 -9.87
N LYS A 107 -0.03 21.05 -8.78
CA LYS A 107 -0.44 22.09 -7.81
C LYS A 107 -0.52 23.48 -8.45
N ASN A 108 0.46 23.85 -9.27
CA ASN A 108 0.47 25.14 -9.95
C ASN A 108 -0.77 25.30 -10.84
N THR A 109 -1.13 24.26 -11.58
CA THR A 109 -2.31 24.27 -12.46
C THR A 109 -3.61 24.32 -11.64
N PHE A 110 -3.71 23.49 -10.60
CA PHE A 110 -4.94 23.32 -9.81
C PHE A 110 -5.23 24.51 -8.87
N ALA A 111 -4.18 25.20 -8.39
CA ALA A 111 -4.30 26.30 -7.44
C ALA A 111 -5.14 27.47 -7.99
N HIS A 112 -5.03 27.78 -9.29
CA HIS A 112 -5.79 28.87 -9.92
C HIS A 112 -7.31 28.64 -9.90
N LYS A 113 -7.73 27.37 -9.80
CA LYS A 113 -9.15 26.97 -9.75
C LYS A 113 -9.62 26.61 -8.34
N GLY A 114 -8.75 26.74 -7.33
CA GLY A 114 -9.06 26.34 -5.95
C GLY A 114 -9.25 24.84 -5.77
N LEU A 115 -8.69 24.02 -6.67
CA LEU A 115 -8.80 22.56 -6.61
C LEU A 115 -7.78 21.98 -5.62
N LEU A 116 -8.21 20.94 -4.92
CA LEU A 116 -7.38 20.19 -3.97
C LEU A 116 -6.40 19.27 -4.71
N VAL A 117 -5.22 19.08 -4.12
CA VAL A 117 -4.23 18.10 -4.57
C VAL A 117 -3.81 17.25 -3.38
N SER A 118 -4.09 15.96 -3.44
CA SER A 118 -3.60 14.98 -2.48
C SER A 118 -2.72 13.93 -3.16
N MET A 119 -2.05 13.13 -2.34
CA MET A 119 -1.39 11.91 -2.81
C MET A 119 -1.68 10.76 -1.86
N SER A 120 -1.60 9.54 -2.40
CA SER A 120 -1.71 8.32 -1.62
C SER A 120 -0.40 7.53 -1.70
N VAL A 121 0.22 7.28 -0.55
CA VAL A 121 1.37 6.39 -0.43
C VAL A 121 0.84 4.96 -0.40
N LEU A 122 0.97 4.26 -1.52
CA LEU A 122 0.43 2.91 -1.69
C LEU A 122 1.18 1.85 -0.86
N PRO A 123 0.55 0.71 -0.56
CA PRO A 123 1.17 -0.40 0.14
C PRO A 123 2.48 -0.82 -0.49
N ASN A 124 3.50 -1.06 0.34
CA ASN A 124 4.85 -1.49 -0.07
C ASN A 124 5.62 -0.51 -0.99
N VAL A 125 5.11 0.69 -1.27
CA VAL A 125 5.89 1.75 -1.92
C VAL A 125 6.88 2.33 -0.91
N ASN A 126 8.15 2.39 -1.29
CA ASN A 126 9.20 2.88 -0.41
C ASN A 126 9.27 4.41 -0.41
N SER A 127 8.84 5.03 0.70
CA SER A 127 8.85 6.49 0.85
C SER A 127 10.25 7.09 0.73
N THR A 128 11.27 6.43 1.29
CA THR A 128 12.67 6.90 1.22
C THR A 128 13.21 6.94 -0.21
N ILE A 129 12.75 6.03 -1.07
CA ILE A 129 13.23 5.88 -2.45
C ILE A 129 12.53 6.86 -3.39
N PHE A 130 11.22 7.07 -3.23
CA PHE A 130 10.43 7.79 -4.25
C PHE A 130 9.90 9.16 -3.82
N HIS A 131 9.95 9.49 -2.53
CA HIS A 131 9.31 10.71 -2.02
C HIS A 131 10.33 11.68 -1.41
N ASP A 132 10.54 12.82 -2.07
CA ASP A 132 11.23 13.97 -1.46
C ASP A 132 10.23 14.75 -0.59
N ILE A 133 9.95 14.19 0.60
CA ILE A 133 8.87 14.65 1.50
C ILE A 133 8.93 16.18 1.76
N PRO A 134 10.07 16.80 2.10
CA PRO A 134 10.14 18.25 2.28
C PRO A 134 9.72 19.07 1.06
N LYS A 135 9.95 18.57 -0.15
CA LYS A 135 9.55 19.26 -1.39
C LYS A 135 8.12 18.93 -1.82
N LEU A 136 7.59 17.76 -1.44
CA LEU A 136 6.22 17.35 -1.76
C LEU A 136 5.19 18.06 -0.88
N VAL A 137 5.41 18.08 0.44
CA VAL A 137 4.44 18.55 1.46
C VAL A 137 3.88 19.96 1.20
N PRO A 138 4.63 20.95 0.71
CA PRO A 138 4.08 22.27 0.39
C PRO A 138 3.06 22.27 -0.75
N ASN A 139 3.11 21.27 -1.63
CA ASN A 139 2.27 21.18 -2.84
C ASN A 139 1.00 20.34 -2.63
N LEU A 140 0.82 19.77 -1.44
CA LEU A 140 -0.24 18.82 -1.11
C LEU A 140 -1.13 19.36 0.00
N ASP A 141 -2.44 19.21 -0.16
CA ASP A 141 -3.43 19.58 0.84
C ASP A 141 -3.47 18.52 1.96
N PHE A 142 -3.38 17.24 1.61
CA PHE A 142 -3.22 16.12 2.53
C PHE A 142 -2.57 14.90 1.85
N ILE A 143 -2.09 13.95 2.65
CA ILE A 143 -1.41 12.73 2.23
C ILE A 143 -2.08 11.53 2.89
N ASN A 144 -2.52 10.56 2.10
CA ASN A 144 -3.06 9.30 2.59
C ASN A 144 -1.94 8.27 2.71
N LEU A 145 -1.80 7.66 3.90
CA LEU A 145 -0.82 6.61 4.15
C LEU A 145 -1.54 5.25 4.17
N TRP A 146 -1.38 4.44 3.12
CA TRP A 146 -1.99 3.12 3.06
C TRP A 146 -1.12 2.10 3.82
N ALA A 147 -1.16 2.20 5.14
CA ALA A 147 -0.41 1.38 6.10
C ALA A 147 -1.00 -0.03 6.29
N PHE A 148 -1.29 -0.70 5.17
CA PHE A 148 -1.86 -2.05 5.13
C PHE A 148 -1.31 -2.80 3.91
N ASP A 149 -1.72 -4.05 3.73
CA ASP A 149 -1.23 -4.95 2.68
C ASP A 149 0.30 -5.13 2.66
N TYR A 150 0.97 -5.02 3.82
CA TYR A 150 2.39 -5.37 3.93
C TYR A 150 2.63 -6.81 3.46
N TYR A 151 1.73 -7.71 3.85
CA TYR A 151 1.65 -9.10 3.36
C TYR A 151 0.35 -9.29 2.58
N THR A 152 0.44 -9.94 1.42
CA THR A 152 -0.74 -10.33 0.61
C THR A 152 -0.49 -11.70 -0.02
N PRO A 153 -1.51 -12.49 -0.37
CA PRO A 153 -1.30 -13.78 -1.02
C PRO A 153 -0.62 -13.67 -2.38
N ALA A 154 -0.82 -12.57 -3.11
CA ALA A 154 -0.12 -12.32 -4.37
C ALA A 154 1.39 -12.08 -4.18
N ARG A 155 1.76 -11.31 -3.15
CA ARG A 155 3.17 -10.97 -2.84
C ARG A 155 3.88 -12.06 -2.02
N ASN A 156 3.13 -12.77 -1.20
CA ASN A 156 3.58 -13.75 -0.22
C ASN A 156 2.74 -15.04 -0.35
N PRO A 157 2.87 -15.80 -1.47
CA PRO A 157 2.02 -16.97 -1.71
C PRO A 157 2.34 -18.17 -0.80
N LYS A 158 3.46 -18.12 -0.05
CA LYS A 158 3.97 -19.21 0.78
C LYS A 158 4.03 -18.88 2.28
N GLU A 159 3.72 -17.65 2.66
CA GLU A 159 3.70 -17.21 4.06
C GLU A 159 2.59 -16.18 4.28
N ALA A 160 1.82 -16.39 5.34
CA ALA A 160 0.80 -15.45 5.79
C ALA A 160 1.31 -14.80 7.07
N ASP A 161 1.31 -13.47 7.12
CA ASP A 161 1.62 -12.67 8.31
C ASP A 161 0.58 -11.56 8.47
N TYR A 162 0.67 -10.79 9.56
CA TYR A 162 -0.18 -9.63 9.78
C TYR A 162 -0.06 -8.64 8.61
N THR A 163 -1.19 -8.23 8.05
CA THR A 163 -1.21 -7.41 6.83
C THR A 163 -1.20 -5.91 7.09
N ALA A 164 -1.62 -5.49 8.29
CA ALA A 164 -1.71 -4.09 8.69
C ALA A 164 -1.36 -3.92 10.19
N PRO A 165 -0.20 -4.40 10.68
CA PRO A 165 0.17 -4.21 12.08
C PRO A 165 0.36 -2.73 12.38
N LEU A 166 -0.17 -2.28 13.53
CA LEU A 166 -0.01 -0.89 13.95
C LEU A 166 1.42 -0.61 14.43
N HIS A 167 2.04 -1.58 15.08
CA HIS A 167 3.38 -1.47 15.66
C HIS A 167 4.33 -2.54 15.11
N GLU A 168 5.62 -2.34 15.37
CA GLU A 168 6.66 -3.31 15.06
C GLU A 168 6.37 -4.67 15.70
N LEU A 169 6.56 -5.73 14.92
CA LEU A 169 6.42 -7.11 15.36
C LEU A 169 7.81 -7.72 15.56
N ILE A 170 7.99 -8.44 16.67
CA ILE A 170 9.25 -9.14 17.00
C ILE A 170 9.61 -10.11 15.86
N ASP A 171 10.88 -10.13 15.46
CA ASP A 171 11.44 -10.95 14.37
C ASP A 171 10.90 -10.65 12.96
N ARG A 172 10.18 -9.53 12.77
CA ARG A 172 9.75 -9.02 11.46
C ARG A 172 10.59 -7.82 11.04
N LYS A 173 10.33 -7.32 9.83
CA LYS A 173 10.95 -6.08 9.34
C LYS A 173 10.39 -4.88 10.12
N TYR A 174 11.27 -4.06 10.69
CA TYR A 174 10.90 -3.00 11.62
C TYR A 174 10.00 -1.90 11.02
N ASP A 175 10.00 -1.73 9.69
CA ASP A 175 9.27 -0.68 8.97
C ASP A 175 7.98 -1.19 8.29
N GLU A 176 7.63 -2.47 8.43
CA GLU A 176 6.39 -3.06 7.91
C GLU A 176 5.22 -2.90 8.90
N ASN A 177 4.99 -1.67 9.37
CA ASN A 177 3.88 -1.31 10.27
C ASN A 177 3.49 0.16 10.15
N GLY A 178 2.27 0.47 10.57
CA GLY A 178 1.69 1.80 10.46
C GLY A 178 2.43 2.88 11.26
N ASN A 179 2.87 2.59 12.48
CA ASN A 179 3.62 3.53 13.29
C ASN A 179 4.93 3.93 12.61
N ALA A 180 5.70 2.98 12.09
CA ALA A 180 6.96 3.28 11.40
C ALA A 180 6.73 4.17 10.16
N LEU A 181 5.68 3.91 9.37
CA LEU A 181 5.35 4.74 8.20
C LEU A 181 4.96 6.17 8.60
N VAL A 182 4.07 6.34 9.59
CA VAL A 182 3.66 7.65 10.09
C VAL A 182 4.87 8.42 10.63
N GLN A 183 5.67 7.78 11.48
CA GLN A 183 6.85 8.39 12.08
C GLN A 183 7.89 8.77 11.01
N HIS A 184 8.06 7.97 9.95
CA HIS A 184 8.93 8.33 8.84
C HIS A 184 8.54 9.68 8.21
N TRP A 185 7.25 9.87 7.91
CA TRP A 185 6.76 11.12 7.30
C TRP A 185 6.88 12.32 8.24
N ILE A 186 6.56 12.15 9.53
CA ILE A 186 6.70 13.21 10.54
C ILE A 186 8.18 13.61 10.70
N HIS A 187 9.08 12.65 10.87
CA HIS A 187 10.52 12.92 11.02
C HIS A 187 11.14 13.58 9.78
N LYS A 188 10.55 13.39 8.60
CA LYS A 188 10.96 14.05 7.34
C LYS A 188 10.29 15.41 7.13
N GLY A 189 9.57 15.93 8.13
CA GLY A 189 9.05 17.29 8.14
C GLY A 189 7.60 17.43 7.66
N CYS A 190 6.85 16.32 7.51
CA CYS A 190 5.42 16.42 7.24
C CYS A 190 4.64 16.81 8.51
N PRO A 191 3.85 17.91 8.47
CA PRO A 191 2.92 18.22 9.54
C PRO A 191 1.92 17.08 9.78
N ASN A 192 1.67 16.76 11.06
CA ASN A 192 0.74 15.70 11.44
C ASN A 192 -0.69 15.94 10.94
N ASN A 193 -1.13 17.21 10.87
CA ASN A 193 -2.46 17.60 10.40
C ASN A 193 -2.66 17.45 8.87
N LYS A 194 -1.62 17.09 8.12
CA LYS A 194 -1.71 16.73 6.70
C LYS A 194 -1.74 15.22 6.46
N LEU A 195 -1.48 14.39 7.47
CA LEU A 195 -1.42 12.94 7.33
C LEU A 195 -2.77 12.31 7.64
N ILE A 196 -3.24 11.45 6.74
CA ILE A 196 -4.45 10.63 6.90
C ILE A 196 -4.04 9.16 6.94
N TYR A 197 -4.36 8.47 8.04
CA TYR A 197 -4.04 7.06 8.21
C TYR A 197 -5.07 6.16 7.52
N GLY A 198 -4.63 5.34 6.57
CA GLY A 198 -5.48 4.42 5.84
C GLY A 198 -5.83 3.18 6.65
N ILE A 199 -7.12 2.81 6.68
CA ILE A 199 -7.63 1.62 7.36
C ILE A 199 -8.33 0.73 6.32
N PRO A 200 -7.90 -0.54 6.15
CA PRO A 200 -8.53 -1.44 5.19
C PRO A 200 -9.90 -1.91 5.73
N THR A 201 -10.91 -1.93 4.86
CA THR A 201 -12.27 -2.45 5.15
C THR A 201 -12.48 -3.86 4.62
N TYR A 202 -11.39 -4.57 4.37
CA TYR A 202 -11.33 -5.93 3.86
C TYR A 202 -10.23 -6.71 4.57
N ALA A 203 -10.33 -8.04 4.52
CA ALA A 203 -9.31 -8.96 4.99
C ALA A 203 -8.54 -9.54 3.80
N ARG A 204 -7.25 -9.83 4.04
CA ARG A 204 -6.45 -10.69 3.19
C ARG A 204 -6.55 -12.12 3.69
N THR A 205 -6.74 -13.06 2.78
CA THR A 205 -6.96 -14.47 3.12
C THR A 205 -5.99 -15.37 2.38
N TRP A 206 -5.56 -16.44 3.06
CA TRP A 206 -4.72 -17.49 2.49
C TRP A 206 -5.36 -18.86 2.68
N ARG A 207 -5.06 -19.78 1.77
CA ARG A 207 -5.49 -21.17 1.91
C ARG A 207 -4.45 -21.94 2.74
N MET A 208 -4.83 -22.43 3.91
CA MET A 208 -3.97 -23.28 4.74
C MET A 208 -3.84 -24.70 4.17
N SER A 209 -2.79 -25.41 4.55
CA SER A 209 -2.62 -26.85 4.31
C SER A 209 -2.64 -27.62 5.64
N LYS A 210 -2.54 -28.96 5.55
CA LYS A 210 -2.39 -29.81 6.76
C LYS A 210 -1.08 -29.51 7.51
N ASP A 211 -0.08 -28.99 6.81
CA ASP A 211 1.26 -28.73 7.33
C ASP A 211 1.41 -27.30 7.87
N SER A 212 0.41 -26.42 7.69
CA SER A 212 0.42 -25.03 8.20
C SER A 212 0.36 -24.92 9.73
N GLY A 213 0.20 -26.03 10.45
CA GLY A 213 0.06 -26.06 11.89
C GLY A 213 -1.29 -25.54 12.41
N LEU A 214 -1.47 -25.61 13.73
CA LEU A 214 -2.74 -25.29 14.43
C LEU A 214 -2.65 -24.06 15.35
N SER A 215 -1.49 -23.39 15.41
CA SER A 215 -1.32 -22.22 16.28
C SER A 215 -2.24 -21.07 15.86
N GLY A 216 -2.41 -20.87 14.54
CA GLY A 216 -3.07 -19.71 13.94
C GLY A 216 -2.32 -18.40 14.16
N VAL A 217 -1.19 -18.44 14.88
CA VAL A 217 -0.36 -17.26 15.20
C VAL A 217 0.63 -17.08 14.05
N PRO A 218 0.58 -15.94 13.34
CA PRO A 218 1.52 -15.69 12.26
C PRO A 218 2.96 -15.43 12.75
N PRO A 219 3.98 -15.61 11.90
CA PRO A 219 3.89 -16.02 10.50
C PRO A 219 3.48 -17.50 10.35
N ILE A 220 2.62 -17.77 9.36
CA ILE A 220 2.16 -19.12 9.02
C ILE A 220 2.81 -19.54 7.71
N SER A 221 3.59 -20.63 7.75
CA SER A 221 4.20 -21.26 6.58
C SER A 221 3.29 -22.32 5.95
N ASP A 222 3.76 -22.92 4.85
CA ASP A 222 3.11 -24.07 4.21
C ASP A 222 1.66 -23.81 3.77
N ILE A 223 1.40 -22.59 3.32
CA ILE A 223 0.12 -22.18 2.75
C ILE A 223 0.09 -22.38 1.23
N LYS A 224 -1.12 -22.43 0.68
CA LYS A 224 -1.40 -22.70 -0.74
C LYS A 224 -1.91 -21.46 -1.47
N GLY A 225 -1.21 -20.34 -1.31
CA GLY A 225 -1.57 -19.08 -1.97
C GLY A 225 -2.86 -18.45 -1.44
N ALA A 226 -3.57 -17.77 -2.33
CA ALA A 226 -4.77 -17.01 -2.01
C ALA A 226 -5.90 -17.89 -1.45
N GLY A 227 -6.61 -17.35 -0.46
CA GLY A 227 -7.86 -17.91 0.02
C GLY A 227 -8.95 -17.82 -1.05
N GLU A 228 -10.01 -18.60 -0.88
CA GLU A 228 -11.12 -18.64 -1.84
C GLU A 228 -11.83 -17.29 -1.94
N ALA A 229 -12.29 -16.98 -3.15
CA ALA A 229 -13.04 -15.76 -3.40
C ALA A 229 -14.36 -15.74 -2.61
N GLY A 230 -14.65 -14.58 -2.02
CA GLY A 230 -15.93 -14.36 -1.33
C GLY A 230 -17.13 -14.34 -2.28
N PRO A 231 -18.34 -14.62 -1.78
CA PRO A 231 -19.56 -14.62 -2.60
C PRO A 231 -19.90 -13.25 -3.20
N HIS A 232 -19.43 -12.16 -2.58
CA HIS A 232 -19.69 -10.78 -3.00
C HIS A 232 -18.46 -10.12 -3.63
N THR A 233 -17.27 -10.22 -3.00
CA THR A 233 -16.05 -9.62 -3.56
C THR A 233 -15.60 -10.30 -4.85
N LYS A 234 -15.79 -11.62 -4.97
CA LYS A 234 -15.40 -12.44 -6.12
C LYS A 234 -13.91 -12.30 -6.51
N GLU A 235 -13.07 -11.95 -5.53
CA GLU A 235 -11.62 -11.81 -5.70
C GLU A 235 -10.92 -12.79 -4.75
N GLU A 236 -10.09 -13.68 -5.30
CA GLU A 236 -9.31 -14.62 -4.47
C GLU A 236 -8.37 -13.85 -3.54
N GLY A 237 -8.29 -14.30 -2.29
CA GLY A 237 -7.43 -13.67 -1.30
C GLY A 237 -7.98 -12.40 -0.67
N ILE A 238 -9.21 -11.98 -1.01
CA ILE A 238 -9.89 -10.84 -0.40
C ILE A 238 -11.31 -11.22 0.05
N LEU A 239 -11.62 -10.88 1.30
CA LEU A 239 -13.00 -10.83 1.80
C LEU A 239 -13.32 -9.43 2.30
N SER A 240 -14.48 -8.89 1.96
CA SER A 240 -15.00 -7.67 2.57
C SER A 240 -15.23 -7.87 4.08
N TYR A 241 -15.26 -6.78 4.85
CA TYR A 241 -15.61 -6.83 6.27
C TYR A 241 -16.92 -7.60 6.53
N GLN A 242 -17.94 -7.40 5.69
CA GLN A 242 -19.24 -8.07 5.83
C GLN A 242 -19.14 -9.59 5.61
N GLU A 243 -18.39 -10.03 4.60
CA GLU A 243 -18.15 -11.47 4.36
C GLU A 243 -17.40 -12.11 5.53
N VAL A 244 -16.39 -11.43 6.08
CA VAL A 244 -15.67 -11.88 7.28
C VAL A 244 -16.62 -11.99 8.47
N CYS A 245 -17.39 -10.94 8.77
CA CYS A 245 -18.33 -10.94 9.87
C CYS A 245 -19.36 -12.08 9.78
N THR A 246 -19.87 -12.36 8.57
CA THR A 246 -20.82 -13.45 8.35
C THR A 246 -20.20 -14.81 8.66
N GLN A 247 -18.94 -15.04 8.30
CA GLN A 247 -18.23 -16.28 8.64
C GLN A 247 -17.96 -16.40 10.15
N LEU A 248 -17.62 -15.30 10.82
CA LEU A 248 -17.33 -15.29 12.26
C LEU A 248 -18.58 -15.50 13.13
N THR A 249 -19.75 -15.04 12.66
CA THR A 249 -20.99 -15.02 13.46
C THR A 249 -21.92 -16.21 13.19
N ASN A 250 -21.71 -16.97 12.12
CA ASN A 250 -22.58 -18.08 11.76
C ASN A 250 -22.21 -19.36 12.55
N PRO A 251 -23.12 -19.91 13.39
CA PRO A 251 -22.91 -21.14 14.16
C PRO A 251 -22.56 -22.37 13.32
N ASN A 252 -23.00 -22.42 12.06
CA ASN A 252 -22.73 -23.54 11.17
C ASN A 252 -21.29 -23.51 10.60
N HIS A 253 -20.65 -22.34 10.56
CA HIS A 253 -19.23 -22.19 10.18
C HIS A 253 -18.27 -22.35 11.37
N LEU A 254 -18.79 -22.35 12.60
CA LEU A 254 -18.02 -22.62 13.82
C LEU A 254 -17.62 -24.09 13.99
N GLN A 255 -18.07 -25.02 13.13
CA GLN A 255 -17.67 -26.43 13.16
C GLN A 255 -16.20 -26.66 12.76
N SER A 256 -15.58 -25.76 12.00
CA SER A 256 -14.12 -25.64 11.94
C SER A 256 -13.70 -24.53 12.90
N ALA A 257 -13.12 -24.91 14.03
CA ALA A 257 -12.80 -24.02 15.15
C ALA A 257 -12.08 -22.73 14.70
N LEU A 258 -12.83 -21.64 14.57
CA LEU A 258 -12.28 -20.30 14.36
C LEU A 258 -11.50 -19.91 15.61
N ARG A 259 -10.19 -19.81 15.51
CA ARG A 259 -9.32 -19.38 16.61
C ARG A 259 -9.02 -17.90 16.47
N LYS A 260 -9.57 -17.08 17.36
CA LYS A 260 -9.13 -15.69 17.50
C LYS A 260 -7.70 -15.69 18.04
N VAL A 261 -6.79 -15.10 17.27
CA VAL A 261 -5.44 -14.78 17.73
C VAL A 261 -5.38 -13.29 18.03
N GLY A 262 -5.03 -12.95 19.27
CA GLY A 262 -4.88 -11.56 19.71
C GLY A 262 -3.57 -10.94 19.23
N ASP A 263 -3.49 -9.62 19.32
CA ASP A 263 -2.27 -8.88 19.04
C ASP A 263 -1.13 -9.35 19.98
N PRO A 264 0.01 -9.84 19.43
CA PRO A 264 1.12 -10.33 20.25
C PRO A 264 1.89 -9.22 20.96
N THR A 265 1.68 -7.95 20.58
CA THR A 265 2.39 -6.80 21.16
C THR A 265 1.83 -6.37 22.51
N GLY A 266 0.57 -6.70 22.81
CA GLY A 266 -0.10 -6.35 24.06
C GLY A 266 -0.19 -4.84 24.33
N LYS A 267 -0.05 -4.01 23.30
CA LYS A 267 -0.06 -2.54 23.34
C LYS A 267 -1.38 -1.99 22.83
#